data_AF-A0A091C8G1-F1
#
_entry.id   AF-A0A091C8G1-F1
#
_cell.length_a   1.000
_cell.length_b   1.000
_cell.length_c   1.000
_cell.angle_alpha   90.00
_cell.angle_beta   90.00
_cell.angle_gamma   90.00
#
_symmetry.space_group_name_H-M   'P 1'
#
loop_
_entity.id
_entity.type
_entity.pdbx_description
1 polymer ?
#
loop_
_entity_poly.entity_id
_entity_poly.type
_entity_poly.pdbx_seq_one_letter_code
_entity_poly.pdbx_strand_id
1 'polypeptide(L)'
;MEKTIFGNTENGKTVFLYTFKNEQGMEMTVSDFGATLTNLWVTDKDGKARDIVLGFPSLKGYEINNEFFFGATVGRNANRVENAAFELNGVRYKLNKNEGNNNLHSGPDGYQLRIWEVRAVNELEHSITFALDSVDGDQGFSGELNLEVTYQLQEDAISITYRGNADQDTIFNPTNHSYFNLNGHQNGDVLDHVLQLNASKYTPIKAESSIPTGEILTVEDTPMDFRSSKRIGKDIQKNFSQLNYAQGYDHNFVIDQNADITARLEGDQSGILMEVSTQLPGVQVYSGNVFKRYAREK
;
A
#
# COMPACT_ATOMS: atom_id res chain seq x y z
N MET A 1 15.05 13.68 15.01
CA MET A 1 14.78 13.25 13.61
C MET A 1 15.94 13.68 12.72
N GLU A 2 16.34 12.86 11.75
CA GLU A 2 17.32 13.25 10.73
C GLU A 2 16.62 13.65 9.43
N LYS A 3 16.98 14.81 8.87
CA LYS A 3 16.49 15.28 7.58
C LYS A 3 17.64 15.33 6.58
N THR A 4 17.51 14.62 5.46
CA THR A 4 18.53 14.59 4.40
C THR A 4 17.93 14.92 3.04
N ILE A 5 18.75 15.39 2.10
CA ILE A 5 18.32 15.59 0.72
C ILE A 5 18.23 14.22 0.05
N PHE A 6 17.05 13.88 -0.47
CA PHE A 6 16.86 12.65 -1.23
C PHE A 6 17.35 12.81 -2.67
N GLY A 7 17.11 13.98 -3.25
CA GLY A 7 17.44 14.31 -4.63
C GLY A 7 16.72 15.57 -5.09
N ASN A 8 16.87 15.88 -6.37
CA ASN A 8 16.06 16.88 -7.04
C ASN A 8 15.23 16.19 -8.13
N THR A 9 13.96 16.57 -8.24
CA THR A 9 13.08 16.13 -9.34
C THR A 9 13.59 16.61 -10.69
N GLU A 10 13.03 16.08 -11.78
CA GLU A 10 13.38 16.51 -13.14
C GLU A 10 13.19 18.02 -13.38
N ASN A 11 12.23 18.65 -12.69
CA ASN A 11 11.99 20.10 -12.73
C ASN A 11 12.79 20.90 -11.69
N GLY A 12 13.76 20.28 -11.00
CA GLY A 12 14.71 20.94 -10.12
C GLY A 12 14.22 21.22 -8.70
N LYS A 13 13.08 20.65 -8.27
CA LYS A 13 12.61 20.78 -6.89
C LYS A 13 13.33 19.78 -5.99
N THR A 14 13.83 20.26 -4.85
CA THR A 14 14.49 19.39 -3.87
C THR A 14 13.46 18.58 -3.08
N VAL A 15 13.73 17.29 -2.94
CA VAL A 15 12.96 16.32 -2.16
C VAL A 15 13.81 15.88 -0.97
N PHE A 16 13.16 15.60 0.15
CA PHE A 16 13.83 15.23 1.39
C PHE A 16 13.40 13.84 1.89
N LEU A 17 14.30 13.21 2.64
CA LEU A 17 14.02 12.07 3.52
C LEU A 17 13.98 12.56 4.96
N TYR A 18 13.10 11.96 5.76
CA TYR A 18 12.92 12.20 7.18
C TYR A 18 13.01 10.86 7.90
N THR A 19 14.07 10.67 8.69
CA THR A 19 14.34 9.44 9.41
C THR A 19 14.09 9.61 10.91
N PHE A 20 13.26 8.73 11.45
CA PHE A 20 12.99 8.59 12.87
C PHE A 20 13.55 7.26 13.34
N LYS A 21 14.17 7.26 14.52
CA LYS A 21 14.69 6.06 15.19
C LYS A 21 14.29 6.11 16.64
N ASN A 22 13.69 5.04 17.13
CA ASN A 22 13.31 4.92 18.54
C ASN A 22 14.42 4.27 19.38
N GLU A 23 14.23 4.23 20.70
CA GLU A 23 15.21 3.68 21.64
C GLU A 23 15.40 2.15 21.51
N GLN A 24 14.40 1.44 20.97
CA GLN A 24 14.48 0.00 20.69
C GLN A 24 15.24 -0.31 19.39
N GLY A 25 15.62 0.71 18.62
CA GLY A 25 16.38 0.56 17.39
C GLY A 25 15.54 0.33 16.14
N MET A 26 14.21 0.38 16.22
CA MET A 26 13.34 0.44 15.05
C MET A 26 13.51 1.80 14.37
N GLU A 27 13.60 1.81 13.04
CA GLU A 27 13.87 3.02 12.27
C GLU A 27 12.93 3.12 11.07
N MET A 28 12.30 4.28 10.90
CA MET A 28 11.37 4.58 9.81
C MET A 28 11.91 5.77 9.02
N THR A 29 12.02 5.62 7.70
CA THR A 29 12.36 6.72 6.80
C THR A 29 11.19 6.99 5.86
N VAL A 30 10.74 8.24 5.81
CA VAL A 30 9.68 8.70 4.91
C VAL A 30 10.15 9.87 4.05
N SER A 31 9.58 10.01 2.86
CA SER A 31 9.88 11.11 1.93
C SER A 31 8.69 12.04 1.74
N ASP A 32 8.96 13.35 1.55
CA ASP A 32 7.95 14.30 1.09
C ASP A 32 7.54 14.10 -0.37
N PHE A 33 8.25 13.25 -1.14
CA PHE A 33 7.76 12.79 -2.43
C PHE A 33 6.83 11.58 -2.26
N GLY A 34 5.57 11.73 -2.65
CA GLY A 34 4.52 10.72 -2.55
C GLY A 34 4.05 10.40 -1.14
N ALA A 35 4.49 11.16 -0.12
CA ALA A 35 4.36 10.80 1.30
C ALA A 35 4.71 9.33 1.52
N THR A 36 5.90 8.95 1.05
CA THR A 36 6.32 7.56 0.81
C THR A 36 7.10 7.01 2.00
N LEU A 37 6.78 5.78 2.45
CA LEU A 37 7.64 5.00 3.35
C LEU A 37 8.77 4.36 2.54
N THR A 38 10.00 4.86 2.68
CA THR A 38 11.14 4.39 1.87
C THR A 38 11.91 3.26 2.53
N ASN A 39 11.97 3.25 3.88
CA ASN A 39 12.67 2.23 4.65
C ASN A 39 11.96 1.98 5.97
N LEU A 40 12.02 0.73 6.43
CA LEU A 40 11.54 0.31 7.74
C LEU A 40 12.49 -0.75 8.28
N TRP A 41 13.37 -0.35 9.20
CA TRP A 41 14.33 -1.23 9.81
C TRP A 41 13.77 -1.83 11.09
N VAL A 42 13.79 -3.16 11.16
CA VAL A 42 13.34 -3.94 12.32
C VAL A 42 14.43 -4.95 12.69
N THR A 43 14.66 -5.13 13.99
CA THR A 43 15.62 -6.10 14.52
C THR A 43 14.99 -7.49 14.52
N ASP A 44 15.68 -8.46 13.92
CA ASP A 44 15.22 -9.86 13.88
C ASP A 44 15.54 -10.63 15.18
N LYS A 45 15.13 -11.90 15.24
CA LYS A 45 15.34 -12.78 16.41
C LYS A 45 16.82 -13.01 16.77
N ASP A 46 17.73 -12.80 15.81
CA ASP A 46 19.18 -12.98 15.97
C ASP A 46 19.88 -11.65 16.31
N GLY A 47 19.11 -10.56 16.51
CA GLY A 47 19.63 -9.23 16.82
C GLY A 47 20.11 -8.45 15.61
N LYS A 48 19.81 -8.90 14.39
CA LYS A 48 20.22 -8.23 13.15
C LYS A 48 19.10 -7.32 12.64
N ALA A 49 19.43 -6.04 12.41
CA ALA A 49 18.54 -5.10 11.76
C ALA A 49 18.34 -5.44 10.27
N ARG A 50 17.08 -5.38 9.81
CA ARG A 50 16.68 -5.64 8.43
C ARG A 50 15.74 -4.55 7.95
N ASP A 51 16.00 -4.01 6.76
CA ASP A 51 15.01 -3.21 6.05
C ASP A 51 13.99 -4.15 5.41
N ILE A 52 12.76 -4.11 5.91
CA ILE A 52 11.69 -5.06 5.55
C ILE A 52 10.76 -4.54 4.47
N VAL A 53 10.95 -3.32 3.97
CA VAL A 53 10.14 -2.76 2.87
C VAL A 53 10.92 -2.69 1.56
N LEU A 54 10.26 -2.96 0.44
CA LEU A 54 10.86 -2.76 -0.89
C LEU A 54 10.74 -1.29 -1.29
N GLY A 55 11.75 -0.80 -2.01
CA GLY A 55 11.82 0.57 -2.50
C GLY A 55 12.92 0.77 -3.53
N PHE A 56 13.11 2.01 -3.95
CA PHE A 56 14.20 2.40 -4.83
C PHE A 56 15.36 3.04 -4.05
N PRO A 57 16.62 2.90 -4.52
CA PRO A 57 17.77 3.53 -3.88
C PRO A 57 17.87 5.05 -4.14
N SER A 58 17.02 5.61 -5.01
CA SER A 58 17.09 7.03 -5.39
C SER A 58 15.73 7.59 -5.81
N LEU A 59 15.59 8.93 -5.72
CA LEU A 59 14.40 9.67 -6.13
C LEU A 59 13.97 9.36 -7.57
N LYS A 60 14.92 9.19 -8.49
CA LYS A 60 14.62 8.90 -9.90
C LYS A 60 13.77 7.63 -10.09
N GLY A 61 13.94 6.63 -9.23
CA GLY A 61 13.07 5.45 -9.24
C GLY A 61 11.66 5.78 -8.76
N TYR A 62 11.54 6.64 -7.75
CA TYR A 62 10.25 7.09 -7.23
C TYR A 62 9.49 8.01 -8.21
N GLU A 63 10.17 8.81 -9.02
CA GLU A 63 9.55 9.64 -10.07
C GLU A 63 8.84 8.83 -11.17
N ILE A 64 9.14 7.54 -11.29
CA ILE A 64 8.48 6.61 -12.22
C ILE A 64 7.69 5.51 -11.50
N ASN A 65 7.35 5.70 -10.23
CA ASN A 65 6.70 4.71 -9.36
C ASN A 65 5.19 4.52 -9.64
N ASN A 66 4.81 4.47 -10.91
CA ASN A 66 3.43 4.26 -11.37
C ASN A 66 3.06 2.81 -11.62
N GLU A 67 4.05 1.92 -11.60
CA GLU A 67 3.82 0.50 -11.81
C GLU A 67 3.88 -0.30 -10.51
N PHE A 68 4.85 0.02 -9.65
CA PHE A 68 5.05 -0.73 -8.41
C PHE A 68 4.36 -0.06 -7.23
N PHE A 69 4.29 1.28 -7.19
CA PHE A 69 3.80 2.07 -6.07
C PHE A 69 4.54 1.83 -4.75
N PHE A 70 5.83 1.43 -4.80
CA PHE A 70 6.62 1.10 -3.61
C PHE A 70 6.49 2.16 -2.53
N GLY A 71 5.95 1.76 -1.38
CA GLY A 71 5.88 2.56 -0.15
C GLY A 71 4.97 3.78 -0.21
N ALA A 72 4.35 4.06 -1.36
CA ALA A 72 3.73 5.35 -1.62
C ALA A 72 2.32 5.45 -1.03
N THR A 73 1.89 6.69 -0.78
CA THR A 73 0.46 6.99 -0.59
C THR A 73 -0.24 6.99 -1.95
N VAL A 74 -1.23 6.12 -2.12
CA VAL A 74 -2.05 6.02 -3.33
C VAL A 74 -3.45 6.59 -3.09
N GLY A 75 -3.99 7.32 -4.07
CA GLY A 75 -5.28 8.01 -4.01
C GLY A 75 -5.48 8.93 -5.23
N ARG A 76 -6.63 9.57 -5.43
CA ARG A 76 -7.77 9.74 -4.50
C ARG A 76 -8.57 8.47 -4.17
N ASN A 77 -8.67 7.57 -5.14
CA ASN A 77 -9.21 6.22 -4.97
C ASN A 77 -8.13 5.16 -5.25
N ALA A 78 -7.77 4.38 -4.24
CA ALA A 78 -6.92 3.21 -4.38
C ALA A 78 -7.64 2.07 -5.11
N ASN A 79 -6.86 1.18 -5.71
CA ASN A 79 -7.32 0.06 -6.53
C ASN A 79 -8.07 0.55 -7.79
N ARG A 80 -8.94 -0.28 -8.36
CA ARG A 80 -9.49 -0.12 -9.70
C ARG A 80 -10.88 0.49 -9.70
N VAL A 81 -11.15 1.37 -10.66
CA VAL A 81 -12.49 1.84 -11.04
C VAL A 81 -12.81 1.29 -12.43
N GLU A 82 -13.83 0.42 -12.49
CA GLU A 82 -14.27 -0.22 -13.74
C GLU A 82 -14.65 0.84 -14.79
N ASN A 83 -14.17 0.67 -16.02
CA ASN A 83 -14.40 1.61 -17.14
C ASN A 83 -13.92 3.05 -16.91
N ALA A 84 -13.09 3.28 -15.89
CA ALA A 84 -12.59 4.61 -15.50
C ALA A 84 -13.73 5.63 -15.35
N ALA A 85 -14.85 5.22 -14.75
CA ALA A 85 -15.98 6.11 -14.53
C ALA A 85 -16.81 5.63 -13.34
N PHE A 86 -17.44 6.58 -12.65
CA PHE A 86 -18.38 6.31 -11.59
C PHE A 86 -19.52 7.34 -11.62
N GLU A 87 -20.58 7.07 -10.86
CA GLU A 87 -21.69 8.00 -10.68
C GLU A 87 -21.74 8.44 -9.21
N LEU A 88 -21.90 9.73 -8.98
CA LEU A 88 -22.07 10.31 -7.66
C LEU A 88 -23.14 11.40 -7.75
N ASN A 89 -24.17 11.32 -6.90
CA ASN A 89 -25.30 12.25 -6.90
C ASN A 89 -25.98 12.45 -8.27
N GLY A 90 -26.09 11.37 -9.07
CA GLY A 90 -26.69 11.41 -10.41
C GLY A 90 -25.79 12.03 -11.49
N VAL A 91 -24.56 12.40 -11.16
CA VAL A 91 -23.56 12.92 -12.11
C VAL A 91 -22.54 11.84 -12.41
N ARG A 92 -22.29 11.61 -13.71
CA ARG A 92 -21.27 10.66 -14.16
C ARG A 92 -19.92 11.34 -14.29
N TYR A 93 -18.96 10.89 -13.49
CA TYR A 93 -17.57 11.33 -13.53
C TYR A 93 -16.74 10.37 -14.39
N LYS A 94 -15.81 10.94 -15.17
CA LYS A 94 -14.87 10.18 -16.00
C LYS A 94 -13.46 10.40 -15.47
N LEU A 95 -12.78 9.31 -15.20
CA LEU A 95 -11.38 9.27 -14.81
C LEU A 95 -10.50 8.96 -16.03
N ASN A 96 -9.21 9.21 -15.89
CA ASN A 96 -8.25 8.79 -16.89
C ASN A 96 -8.15 7.26 -16.92
N LYS A 97 -8.03 6.68 -18.11
CA LYS A 97 -7.73 5.26 -18.28
C LYS A 97 -6.22 5.07 -18.24
N ASN A 98 -5.70 4.45 -17.18
CA ASN A 98 -4.28 4.15 -17.03
C ASN A 98 -3.98 2.64 -16.90
N GLU A 99 -5.02 1.79 -16.89
CA GLU A 99 -4.87 0.33 -16.95
C GLU A 99 -5.98 -0.27 -17.82
N GLY A 100 -5.67 -0.46 -19.11
CA GLY A 100 -6.66 -0.92 -20.09
C GLY A 100 -7.85 0.04 -20.18
N ASN A 101 -9.05 -0.45 -19.87
CA ASN A 101 -10.26 0.39 -19.82
C ASN A 101 -10.56 0.99 -18.45
N ASN A 102 -9.79 0.63 -17.42
CA ASN A 102 -10.03 1.00 -16.04
C ASN A 102 -9.11 2.15 -15.60
N ASN A 103 -9.46 2.75 -14.47
CA ASN A 103 -8.55 3.61 -13.73
C ASN A 103 -7.98 2.81 -12.54
N LEU A 104 -6.68 2.89 -12.30
CA LEU A 104 -5.98 2.21 -11.22
C LEU A 104 -5.25 3.25 -10.35
N HIS A 105 -5.47 3.20 -9.04
CA HIS A 105 -4.81 4.04 -8.03
C HIS A 105 -4.90 5.55 -8.32
N SER A 106 -5.91 5.95 -9.11
CA SER A 106 -6.15 7.32 -9.61
C SER A 106 -5.02 7.94 -10.43
N GLY A 107 -4.22 7.10 -11.11
CA GLY A 107 -3.27 7.56 -12.12
C GLY A 107 -3.94 8.14 -13.39
N PRO A 108 -3.13 8.62 -14.35
CA PRO A 108 -1.67 8.56 -14.37
C PRO A 108 -1.00 9.58 -13.43
N ASP A 109 -1.66 10.71 -13.14
CA ASP A 109 -1.12 11.79 -12.29
C ASP A 109 -1.40 11.51 -10.80
N GLY A 110 -0.94 10.35 -10.34
CA GLY A 110 -1.18 9.83 -8.99
C GLY A 110 -0.49 10.64 -7.89
N TYR A 111 -0.99 10.53 -6.65
CA TYR A 111 -0.41 11.23 -5.50
C TYR A 111 1.02 10.80 -5.16
N GLN A 112 1.40 9.57 -5.52
CA GLN A 112 2.76 9.02 -5.36
C GLN A 112 3.84 9.77 -6.14
N LEU A 113 3.46 10.55 -7.16
CA LEU A 113 4.40 11.30 -8.02
C LEU A 113 4.54 12.78 -7.63
N ARG A 114 3.89 13.19 -6.53
CA ARG A 114 3.79 14.59 -6.13
C ARG A 114 4.73 14.86 -4.97
N ILE A 115 5.21 16.10 -4.88
CA ILE A 115 5.84 16.59 -3.65
C ILE A 115 4.72 17.08 -2.74
N TRP A 116 4.71 16.60 -1.51
CA TRP A 116 3.77 16.96 -0.46
C TRP A 116 4.39 18.03 0.44
N GLU A 117 3.56 18.90 1.01
CA GLU A 117 4.00 19.83 2.05
C GLU A 117 4.26 19.06 3.34
N VAL A 118 5.37 19.35 4.03
CA VAL A 118 5.53 18.92 5.44
C VAL A 118 4.75 19.88 6.32
N ARG A 119 3.55 19.47 6.72
CA ARG A 119 2.61 20.28 7.49
C ARG A 119 2.99 20.40 8.96
N ALA A 120 3.47 19.29 9.54
CA ALA A 120 3.86 19.23 10.94
C ALA A 120 4.93 18.16 11.18
N VAL A 121 5.80 18.40 12.16
CA VAL A 121 6.77 17.44 12.69
C VAL A 121 6.70 17.49 14.21
N ASN A 122 6.59 16.35 14.86
CA ASN A 122 6.74 16.22 16.31
C ASN A 122 7.86 15.23 16.60
N GLU A 123 9.02 15.74 17.01
CA GLU A 123 10.19 14.92 17.29
C GLU A 123 10.04 14.10 18.58
N LEU A 124 9.27 14.57 19.56
CA LEU A 124 9.04 13.84 20.82
C LEU A 124 8.18 12.60 20.60
N GLU A 125 7.18 12.72 19.73
CA GLU A 125 6.25 11.63 19.39
C GLU A 125 6.71 10.83 18.15
N HIS A 126 7.88 11.15 17.60
CA HIS A 126 8.41 10.61 16.35
C HIS A 126 7.40 10.60 15.19
N SER A 127 6.69 11.72 14.99
CA SER A 127 5.66 11.83 13.96
C SER A 127 5.90 12.97 12.97
N ILE A 128 5.39 12.78 11.76
CA ILE A 128 5.44 13.74 10.66
C ILE A 128 4.14 13.67 9.87
N THR A 129 3.58 14.84 9.55
CA THR A 129 2.36 14.98 8.75
C THR A 129 2.70 15.64 7.42
N PHE A 130 2.37 14.95 6.34
CA PHE A 130 2.41 15.46 4.98
C PHE A 130 1.02 15.93 4.56
N ALA A 131 0.95 17.02 3.79
CA ALA A 131 -0.29 17.53 3.22
C ALA A 131 -0.21 17.67 1.69
N LEU A 132 -1.33 17.44 1.02
CA LEU A 132 -1.50 17.62 -0.41
C LEU A 132 -2.87 18.22 -0.71
N ASP A 133 -2.87 19.32 -1.43
CA ASP A 133 -4.09 19.94 -1.95
C ASP A 133 -4.41 19.32 -3.32
N SER A 134 -5.56 18.67 -3.41
CA SER A 134 -6.11 18.08 -4.63
C SER A 134 -7.30 18.91 -5.06
N VAL A 135 -7.08 19.85 -5.97
CA VAL A 135 -8.10 20.82 -6.44
C VAL A 135 -9.32 20.12 -7.06
N ASP A 136 -10.44 20.84 -7.18
CA ASP A 136 -11.62 20.35 -7.90
C ASP A 136 -11.27 19.92 -9.33
N GLY A 137 -11.75 18.74 -9.73
CA GLY A 137 -11.45 18.11 -11.02
C GLY A 137 -10.11 17.36 -11.08
N ASP A 138 -9.27 17.43 -10.04
CA ASP A 138 -8.00 16.70 -10.00
C ASP A 138 -8.23 15.18 -10.12
N GLN A 139 -7.45 14.54 -10.99
CA GLN A 139 -7.62 13.14 -11.41
C GLN A 139 -9.01 12.79 -11.98
N GLY A 140 -9.91 13.76 -12.18
CA GLY A 140 -11.29 13.58 -12.64
C GLY A 140 -12.34 13.47 -11.52
N PHE A 141 -11.97 13.72 -10.26
CA PHE A 141 -12.89 13.70 -9.11
C PHE A 141 -13.46 15.09 -8.81
N SER A 142 -14.69 15.15 -8.29
CA SER A 142 -15.31 16.39 -7.78
C SER A 142 -14.69 16.85 -6.47
N GLY A 143 -14.72 18.16 -6.24
CA GLY A 143 -14.38 18.77 -4.96
C GLY A 143 -12.88 18.93 -4.75
N GLU A 144 -12.51 20.10 -4.22
CA GLU A 144 -11.21 20.30 -3.61
C GLU A 144 -11.11 19.39 -2.37
N LEU A 145 -10.01 18.66 -2.26
CA LEU A 145 -9.70 17.79 -1.13
C LEU A 145 -8.36 18.21 -0.55
N ASN A 146 -8.39 18.64 0.71
CA ASN A 146 -7.20 18.82 1.53
C ASN A 146 -6.89 17.47 2.20
N LEU A 147 -5.82 16.80 1.76
CA LEU A 147 -5.43 15.47 2.24
C LEU A 147 -4.20 15.56 3.14
N GLU A 148 -4.28 14.98 4.34
CA GLU A 148 -3.16 14.82 5.25
C GLU A 148 -2.85 13.33 5.49
N VAL A 149 -1.56 13.01 5.52
CA VAL A 149 -1.03 11.69 5.93
C VAL A 149 -0.03 11.88 7.05
N THR A 150 -0.33 11.32 8.22
CA THR A 150 0.58 11.31 9.37
C THR A 150 1.23 9.95 9.51
N TYR A 151 2.55 9.93 9.49
CA TYR A 151 3.35 8.77 9.92
C TYR A 151 3.84 8.99 11.34
N GLN A 152 3.79 7.96 12.16
CA GLN A 152 4.35 7.97 13.51
C GLN A 152 5.08 6.65 13.76
N LEU A 153 6.33 6.77 14.25
CA LEU A 153 7.10 5.64 14.75
C LEU A 153 6.87 5.50 16.26
N GLN A 154 6.27 4.39 16.65
CA GLN A 154 6.04 4.03 18.05
C GLN A 154 7.18 3.13 18.54
N GLU A 155 7.01 2.46 19.69
CA GLU A 155 8.02 1.59 20.28
C GLU A 155 8.29 0.32 19.44
N ASP A 156 7.23 -0.32 18.96
CA ASP A 156 7.27 -1.57 18.19
C ASP A 156 6.38 -1.55 16.93
N ALA A 157 5.84 -0.37 16.58
CA ALA A 157 4.89 -0.21 15.49
C ALA A 157 5.15 1.08 14.70
N ILE A 158 4.63 1.12 13.47
CA ILE A 158 4.33 2.37 12.77
C ILE A 158 2.82 2.52 12.67
N SER A 159 2.32 3.74 12.85
CA SER A 159 0.93 4.08 12.54
C SER A 159 0.86 5.09 11.42
N ILE A 160 -0.07 4.87 10.49
CA ILE A 160 -0.35 5.75 9.36
C ILE A 160 -1.79 6.24 9.50
N THR A 161 -1.99 7.55 9.60
CA THR A 161 -3.31 8.17 9.73
C THR A 161 -3.61 9.00 8.49
N TYR A 162 -4.79 8.79 7.90
CA TYR A 162 -5.28 9.55 6.76
C TYR A 162 -6.39 10.50 7.21
N ARG A 163 -6.35 11.74 6.75
CA ARG A 163 -7.45 12.71 6.91
C ARG A 163 -7.73 13.39 5.59
N GLY A 164 -9.01 13.50 5.25
CA GLY A 164 -9.45 14.21 4.06
C GLY A 164 -10.54 15.20 4.44
N ASN A 165 -10.40 16.46 4.01
CA ASN A 165 -11.45 17.47 4.12
C ASN A 165 -11.80 17.97 2.71
N ALA A 166 -13.03 17.69 2.28
CA ALA A 166 -13.52 18.05 0.95
C ALA A 166 -14.58 19.15 1.03
N ASP A 167 -14.61 20.03 0.02
CA ASP A 167 -15.62 21.10 -0.09
C ASP A 167 -16.91 20.65 -0.81
N GLN A 168 -16.90 19.45 -1.40
CA GLN A 168 -18.01 18.80 -2.10
C GLN A 168 -17.99 17.29 -1.83
N ASP A 169 -19.12 16.63 -2.11
CA ASP A 169 -19.17 15.17 -2.12
C ASP A 169 -18.16 14.62 -3.14
N THR A 170 -17.32 13.70 -2.68
CA THR A 170 -16.26 13.07 -3.49
C THR A 170 -15.95 11.66 -3.01
N ILE A 171 -15.21 10.90 -3.81
CA ILE A 171 -14.66 9.61 -3.41
C ILE A 171 -13.34 9.84 -2.71
N PHE A 172 -13.14 9.20 -1.56
CA PHE A 172 -11.88 9.25 -0.82
C PHE A 172 -11.57 7.87 -0.25
N ASN A 173 -10.54 7.22 -0.80
CA ASN A 173 -10.12 5.86 -0.43
C ASN A 173 -8.60 5.74 -0.59
N PRO A 174 -7.79 6.42 0.24
CA PRO A 174 -6.34 6.31 0.16
C PRO A 174 -5.82 5.05 0.87
N THR A 175 -4.61 4.61 0.52
CA THR A 175 -3.85 3.64 1.32
C THR A 175 -2.35 3.85 1.14
N ASN A 176 -1.53 3.18 1.95
CA ASN A 176 -0.10 3.02 1.71
C ASN A 176 0.13 1.73 0.92
N HIS A 177 1.04 1.77 -0.06
CA HIS A 177 1.33 0.64 -0.95
C HIS A 177 2.74 0.04 -0.71
N SER A 178 3.14 -0.08 0.55
CA SER A 178 4.37 -0.79 0.93
C SER A 178 4.31 -2.27 0.60
N TYR A 179 5.44 -2.81 0.13
CA TYR A 179 5.65 -4.23 -0.06
C TYR A 179 6.61 -4.72 0.99
N PHE A 180 6.23 -5.78 1.70
CA PHE A 180 7.00 -6.30 2.81
C PHE A 180 7.70 -7.61 2.43
N ASN A 181 8.98 -7.72 2.78
CA ASN A 181 9.67 -8.99 2.94
C ASN A 181 10.30 -8.99 4.35
N LEU A 182 9.71 -9.75 5.26
CA LEU A 182 10.10 -9.77 6.67
C LEU A 182 11.47 -10.43 6.89
N ASN A 183 11.99 -11.16 5.89
CA ASN A 183 13.37 -11.63 5.91
C ASN A 183 14.37 -10.59 5.36
N GLY A 184 13.88 -9.41 4.96
CA GLY A 184 14.62 -8.28 4.38
C GLY A 184 14.35 -8.11 2.89
N HIS A 185 14.33 -6.86 2.40
CA HIS A 185 13.91 -6.52 1.02
C HIS A 185 14.73 -7.18 -0.10
N GLN A 186 15.95 -7.67 0.21
CA GLN A 186 16.84 -8.35 -0.74
C GLN A 186 16.70 -9.86 -0.74
N ASN A 187 15.81 -10.42 0.09
CA ASN A 187 15.79 -11.85 0.41
C ASN A 187 14.79 -12.65 -0.43
N GLY A 188 14.82 -12.46 -1.75
CA GLY A 188 14.04 -13.25 -2.70
C GLY A 188 12.53 -13.06 -2.57
N ASP A 189 11.78 -14.15 -2.78
CA ASP A 189 10.32 -14.17 -2.68
C ASP A 189 9.83 -14.34 -1.23
N VAL A 190 8.51 -14.21 -1.04
CA VAL A 190 7.84 -14.30 0.26
C VAL A 190 6.98 -15.56 0.38
N LEU A 191 7.19 -16.57 -0.48
CA LEU A 191 6.28 -17.72 -0.55
C LEU A 191 6.31 -18.58 0.71
N ASP A 192 7.42 -18.58 1.45
CA ASP A 192 7.53 -19.31 2.72
C ASP A 192 7.09 -18.51 3.94
N HIS A 193 6.84 -17.19 3.83
CA HIS A 193 6.23 -16.42 4.91
C HIS A 193 4.86 -16.98 5.26
N VAL A 194 4.52 -16.92 6.55
CA VAL A 194 3.26 -17.43 7.09
C VAL A 194 2.28 -16.28 7.29
N LEU A 195 1.13 -16.37 6.62
CA LEU A 195 0.07 -15.37 6.68
C LEU A 195 -1.15 -15.92 7.41
N GLN A 196 -1.74 -15.10 8.27
CA GLN A 196 -3.07 -15.27 8.84
C GLN A 196 -3.89 -14.01 8.60
N LEU A 197 -5.17 -14.15 8.22
CA LEU A 197 -6.12 -13.06 8.05
C LEU A 197 -7.37 -13.31 8.88
N ASN A 198 -7.81 -12.32 9.64
CA ASN A 198 -9.13 -12.31 10.27
C ASN A 198 -10.18 -11.81 9.27
N ALA A 199 -10.37 -12.60 8.21
CA ALA A 199 -11.29 -12.34 7.11
C ALA A 199 -11.95 -13.64 6.65
N SER A 200 -13.25 -13.75 6.88
CA SER A 200 -14.06 -14.91 6.46
C SER A 200 -14.59 -14.80 5.03
N LYS A 201 -14.42 -13.64 4.39
CA LYS A 201 -14.93 -13.38 3.05
C LYS A 201 -13.92 -12.60 2.20
N TYR A 202 -14.08 -12.67 0.88
CA TYR A 202 -13.29 -11.92 -0.09
C TYR A 202 -14.16 -11.46 -1.27
N THR A 203 -13.66 -10.50 -2.05
CA THR A 203 -14.32 -10.01 -3.27
C THR A 203 -13.71 -10.67 -4.50
N PRO A 204 -14.37 -11.65 -5.14
CA PRO A 204 -13.86 -12.27 -6.35
C PRO A 204 -13.82 -11.29 -7.52
N ILE A 205 -12.89 -11.51 -8.45
CA ILE A 205 -12.69 -10.74 -9.68
C ILE A 205 -13.28 -11.47 -10.89
N LYS A 206 -13.76 -10.68 -11.86
CA LYS A 206 -14.44 -11.16 -13.09
C LYS A 206 -13.47 -11.84 -14.07
N ALA A 207 -12.24 -11.35 -14.16
CA ALA A 207 -11.21 -11.78 -15.11
C ALA A 207 -9.85 -11.18 -14.72
N GLU A 208 -8.83 -11.36 -15.58
CA GLU A 208 -7.47 -10.81 -15.43
C GLU A 208 -7.40 -9.28 -15.30
N SER A 209 -8.46 -8.55 -15.64
CA SER A 209 -8.57 -7.11 -15.40
C SER A 209 -8.76 -6.73 -13.92
N SER A 210 -8.82 -7.72 -13.02
CA SER A 210 -8.94 -7.56 -11.56
C SER A 210 -10.08 -6.64 -11.09
N ILE A 211 -11.19 -6.62 -11.85
CA ILE A 211 -12.40 -5.91 -11.44
C ILE A 211 -13.29 -6.86 -10.62
N PRO A 212 -13.74 -6.47 -9.41
CA PRO A 212 -14.64 -7.28 -8.60
C PRO A 212 -15.94 -7.62 -9.32
N THR A 213 -16.48 -8.84 -9.11
CA THR A 213 -17.78 -9.24 -9.67
C THR A 213 -18.96 -8.46 -9.09
N GLY A 214 -18.78 -7.89 -7.89
CA GLY A 214 -19.83 -7.31 -7.05
C GLY A 214 -20.32 -8.27 -5.96
N GLU A 215 -19.91 -9.54 -6.01
CA GLU A 215 -20.21 -10.53 -4.98
C GLU A 215 -19.24 -10.43 -3.80
N ILE A 216 -19.66 -10.96 -2.65
CA ILE A 216 -18.82 -11.20 -1.49
C ILE A 216 -18.96 -12.69 -1.16
N LEU A 217 -17.88 -13.46 -1.34
CA LEU A 217 -17.89 -14.92 -1.17
C LEU A 217 -17.13 -15.33 0.09
N THR A 218 -17.52 -16.46 0.69
CA THR A 218 -16.77 -17.08 1.79
C THR A 218 -15.40 -17.56 1.30
N VAL A 219 -14.40 -17.46 2.18
CA VAL A 219 -13.07 -18.05 1.91
C VAL A 219 -13.03 -19.55 2.21
N GLU A 220 -14.00 -20.08 2.97
CA GLU A 220 -14.06 -21.47 3.42
C GLU A 220 -13.92 -22.47 2.26
N ASP A 221 -13.10 -23.50 2.48
CA ASP A 221 -12.77 -24.54 1.50
C ASP A 221 -12.17 -24.01 0.17
N THR A 222 -11.61 -22.80 0.17
CA THR A 222 -10.92 -22.22 -0.99
C THR A 222 -9.43 -21.94 -0.71
N PRO A 223 -8.60 -21.76 -1.75
CA PRO A 223 -7.23 -21.24 -1.60
C PRO A 223 -7.11 -19.88 -0.91
N MET A 224 -8.21 -19.13 -0.81
CA MET A 224 -8.27 -17.83 -0.13
C MET A 224 -8.37 -17.97 1.40
N ASP A 225 -8.57 -19.18 1.95
CA ASP A 225 -8.73 -19.35 3.39
C ASP A 225 -7.40 -19.16 4.14
N PHE A 226 -7.19 -17.97 4.68
CA PHE A 226 -6.08 -17.61 5.58
C PHE A 226 -6.55 -17.43 7.03
N ARG A 227 -7.77 -17.86 7.40
CA ARG A 227 -8.27 -17.74 8.79
C ARG A 227 -7.37 -18.46 9.80
N SER A 228 -6.76 -19.55 9.34
CA SER A 228 -5.65 -20.22 10.02
C SER A 228 -4.33 -19.89 9.31
N SER A 229 -3.27 -19.72 10.11
CA SER A 229 -1.93 -19.45 9.61
C SER A 229 -1.49 -20.49 8.57
N LYS A 230 -1.07 -20.02 7.39
CA LYS A 230 -0.48 -20.87 6.35
C LYS A 230 0.58 -20.12 5.55
N ARG A 231 1.51 -20.87 4.96
CA ARG A 231 2.48 -20.29 4.02
C ARG A 231 1.76 -19.68 2.83
N ILE A 232 2.19 -18.49 2.40
CA ILE A 232 1.64 -17.80 1.22
C ILE A 232 1.72 -18.73 -0.02
N GLY A 233 2.83 -19.44 -0.19
CA GLY A 233 3.08 -20.34 -1.30
C GLY A 233 2.27 -21.63 -1.30
N LYS A 234 1.62 -22.00 -0.18
CA LYS A 234 0.97 -23.31 -0.02
C LYS A 234 -0.08 -23.59 -1.10
N ASP A 235 -0.93 -22.60 -1.38
CA ASP A 235 -2.08 -22.74 -2.27
C ASP A 235 -1.98 -21.85 -3.52
N ILE A 236 -0.95 -21.02 -3.65
CA ILE A 236 -0.84 -19.96 -4.67
C ILE A 236 -0.81 -20.48 -6.13
N GLN A 237 -0.58 -21.77 -6.34
CA GLN A 237 -0.58 -22.44 -7.65
C GLN A 237 -1.74 -23.44 -7.82
N LYS A 238 -2.70 -23.49 -6.89
CA LYS A 238 -3.88 -24.35 -7.05
C LYS A 238 -4.71 -23.89 -8.24
N ASN A 239 -5.28 -24.84 -8.97
CA ASN A 239 -6.21 -24.56 -10.06
C ASN A 239 -7.54 -24.01 -9.51
N PHE A 240 -7.56 -22.71 -9.29
CA PHE A 240 -8.70 -21.94 -8.80
C PHE A 240 -8.80 -20.68 -9.65
N SER A 241 -9.97 -20.41 -10.21
CA SER A 241 -10.16 -19.36 -11.23
C SER A 241 -9.57 -18.01 -10.80
N GLN A 242 -9.78 -17.63 -9.54
CA GLN A 242 -9.30 -16.37 -8.98
C GLN A 242 -7.76 -16.27 -8.92
N LEU A 243 -7.07 -17.37 -8.56
CA LEU A 243 -5.60 -17.40 -8.59
C LEU A 243 -5.06 -17.38 -10.01
N ASN A 244 -5.74 -18.04 -10.94
CA ASN A 244 -5.37 -18.03 -12.35
C ASN A 244 -5.52 -16.62 -12.95
N TYR A 245 -6.61 -15.92 -12.65
CA TYR A 245 -6.84 -14.54 -13.13
C TYR A 245 -5.80 -13.57 -12.58
N ALA A 246 -5.47 -13.66 -11.29
CA ALA A 246 -4.53 -12.74 -10.64
C ALA A 246 -3.04 -13.16 -10.78
N GLN A 247 -2.76 -14.37 -11.27
CA GLN A 247 -1.43 -15.01 -11.30
C GLN A 247 -0.78 -15.11 -9.90
N GLY A 248 -1.60 -15.31 -8.88
CA GLY A 248 -1.24 -15.27 -7.47
C GLY A 248 -2.38 -14.68 -6.64
N TYR A 249 -2.05 -14.05 -5.51
CA TYR A 249 -3.03 -13.26 -4.75
C TYR A 249 -2.99 -11.81 -5.23
N ASP A 250 -4.15 -11.27 -5.61
CA ASP A 250 -4.42 -9.84 -5.84
C ASP A 250 -5.90 -9.57 -5.50
N HIS A 251 -6.29 -9.84 -4.26
CA HIS A 251 -7.70 -9.80 -3.85
C HIS A 251 -7.90 -8.96 -2.60
N ASN A 252 -9.04 -8.28 -2.55
CA ASN A 252 -9.53 -7.67 -1.33
C ASN A 252 -10.23 -8.72 -0.47
N PHE A 253 -9.79 -8.80 0.78
CA PHE A 253 -10.38 -9.59 1.84
C PHE A 253 -11.24 -8.70 2.71
N VAL A 254 -12.46 -9.14 3.01
CA VAL A 254 -13.40 -8.40 3.86
C VAL A 254 -13.07 -8.73 5.31
N ILE A 255 -12.70 -7.72 6.07
CA ILE A 255 -12.27 -7.88 7.46
C ILE A 255 -13.48 -8.28 8.31
N ASP A 256 -13.31 -9.29 9.16
CA ASP A 256 -14.38 -9.73 10.05
C ASP A 256 -14.72 -8.65 11.08
N GLN A 257 -16.00 -8.57 11.46
CA GLN A 257 -16.47 -7.59 12.45
C GLN A 257 -15.76 -7.82 13.80
N ASN A 258 -15.24 -6.76 14.40
CA ASN A 258 -14.52 -6.76 15.68
C ASN A 258 -13.14 -7.45 15.67
N ALA A 259 -12.50 -7.58 14.51
CA ALA A 259 -11.13 -8.04 14.45
C ALA A 259 -10.17 -6.93 14.94
N ASP A 260 -9.65 -7.04 16.18
CA ASP A 260 -8.63 -6.12 16.71
C ASP A 260 -7.35 -6.16 15.85
N ILE A 261 -7.00 -7.35 15.36
CA ILE A 261 -5.90 -7.59 14.41
C ILE A 261 -6.52 -8.06 13.11
N THR A 262 -6.19 -7.41 12.00
CA THR A 262 -6.64 -7.79 10.65
C THR A 262 -5.79 -8.89 10.05
N ALA A 263 -4.47 -8.77 10.17
CA ALA A 263 -3.53 -9.70 9.56
C ALA A 263 -2.32 -9.95 10.46
N ARG A 264 -1.76 -11.15 10.37
CA ARG A 264 -0.45 -11.49 10.91
C ARG A 264 0.42 -12.06 9.81
N LEU A 265 1.63 -11.54 9.68
CA LEU A 265 2.63 -12.03 8.73
C LEU A 265 3.91 -12.36 9.50
N GLU A 266 4.43 -13.56 9.31
CA GLU A 266 5.67 -14.00 9.96
C GLU A 266 6.73 -14.34 8.90
N GLY A 267 7.93 -13.78 9.08
CA GLY A 267 9.11 -14.12 8.28
C GLY A 267 9.67 -15.47 8.69
N ASP A 268 9.73 -16.41 7.76
CA ASP A 268 10.15 -17.80 7.99
C ASP A 268 11.63 -17.94 8.41
N GLN A 269 12.47 -16.95 8.11
CA GLN A 269 13.88 -16.95 8.47
C GLN A 269 14.17 -16.01 9.62
N SER A 270 13.72 -14.76 9.53
CA SER A 270 14.00 -13.70 10.51
C SER A 270 13.27 -13.89 11.84
N GLY A 271 12.11 -14.58 11.83
CA GLY A 271 11.21 -14.63 12.97
C GLY A 271 10.57 -13.28 13.32
N ILE A 272 10.67 -12.28 12.43
CA ILE A 272 9.92 -11.03 12.58
C ILE A 272 8.44 -11.35 12.37
N LEU A 273 7.62 -10.96 13.34
CA LEU A 273 6.16 -11.00 13.28
C LEU A 273 5.64 -9.58 13.08
N MET A 274 4.84 -9.39 12.04
CA MET A 274 4.10 -8.16 11.79
C MET A 274 2.63 -8.41 12.03
N GLU A 275 2.03 -7.61 12.92
CA GLU A 275 0.58 -7.53 13.11
C GLU A 275 0.06 -6.25 12.44
N VAL A 276 -1.08 -6.35 11.76
CA VAL A 276 -1.72 -5.20 11.09
C VAL A 276 -3.11 -5.01 11.69
N SER A 277 -3.40 -3.80 12.14
CA SER A 277 -4.72 -3.37 12.62
C SER A 277 -5.19 -2.18 11.81
N THR A 278 -6.48 -2.10 11.51
CA THR A 278 -7.06 -1.00 10.73
C THR A 278 -8.51 -0.73 11.09
N GLN A 279 -8.97 0.48 10.81
CA GLN A 279 -10.37 0.89 10.91
C GLN A 279 -11.12 0.70 9.58
N LEU A 280 -10.42 0.26 8.53
CA LEU A 280 -10.97 0.07 7.19
C LEU A 280 -11.74 -1.26 7.08
N PRO A 281 -12.68 -1.40 6.13
CA PRO A 281 -13.51 -2.60 6.00
C PRO A 281 -12.84 -3.75 5.23
N GLY A 282 -11.69 -3.50 4.60
CA GLY A 282 -11.04 -4.44 3.70
C GLY A 282 -9.52 -4.32 3.69
N VAL A 283 -8.85 -5.40 3.32
CA VAL A 283 -7.40 -5.44 3.11
C VAL A 283 -7.09 -6.08 1.75
N GLN A 284 -6.33 -5.38 0.92
CA GLN A 284 -5.83 -5.93 -0.33
C GLN A 284 -4.59 -6.78 -0.04
N VAL A 285 -4.66 -8.07 -0.36
CA VAL A 285 -3.48 -8.96 -0.32
C VAL A 285 -2.98 -9.15 -1.74
N TYR A 286 -1.84 -8.53 -2.02
CA TYR A 286 -1.13 -8.64 -3.29
C TYR A 286 0.24 -9.28 -3.09
N SER A 287 0.47 -10.42 -3.73
CA SER A 287 1.71 -11.20 -3.59
C SER A 287 2.84 -10.79 -4.54
N GLY A 288 2.81 -9.56 -5.08
CA GLY A 288 3.88 -9.04 -5.95
C GLY A 288 3.97 -9.74 -7.31
N ASN A 289 2.85 -10.15 -7.88
CA ASN A 289 2.79 -11.00 -9.09
C ASN A 289 3.51 -10.36 -10.29
N VAL A 290 3.50 -9.03 -10.38
CA VAL A 290 4.20 -8.27 -11.43
C VAL A 290 5.72 -8.49 -11.40
N PHE A 291 6.34 -8.73 -10.24
CA PHE A 291 7.79 -8.94 -10.16
C PHE A 291 8.22 -10.21 -10.88
N LYS A 292 7.36 -11.23 -10.94
CA LYS A 292 7.63 -12.45 -11.73
C LYS A 292 7.68 -12.16 -13.23
N ARG A 293 6.85 -11.23 -13.73
CA ARG A 293 6.88 -10.79 -15.13
C ARG A 293 8.23 -10.16 -15.45
N TYR A 294 8.68 -9.24 -14.59
CA TYR A 294 9.96 -8.55 -14.74
C TYR A 294 11.19 -9.47 -14.60
N ALA A 295 11.11 -10.49 -13.76
CA ALA A 295 12.19 -11.47 -13.61
C ALA A 295 12.32 -12.40 -14.84
N ARG A 296 11.26 -12.56 -15.64
CA ARG A 296 11.26 -13.39 -16.86
C ARG A 296 11.62 -12.62 -18.13
N GLU A 297 11.57 -11.30 -18.09
CA GLU A 297 11.88 -10.40 -19.22
C GLU A 297 13.36 -9.93 -19.23
N LYS A 298 14.18 -10.44 -18.31
CA LYS A 298 15.65 -10.31 -18.30
C LYS A 298 16.30 -11.66 -18.53
#